data_AF-A0A8S9JDZ9-F1
#
_entry.id   AF-A0A8S9JDZ9-F1
#
_cell.length_a   1.000
_cell.length_b   1.000
_cell.length_c   1.000
_cell.angle_alpha   90.00
_cell.angle_beta   90.00
_cell.angle_gamma   90.00
#
_symmetry.space_group_name_H-M   'P 1'
#
loop_
_entity.id
_entity.type
_entity.pdbx_description
1 polymer ?
#
loop_
_entity_poly.entity_id
_entity_poly.type
_entity_poly.pdbx_seq_one_letter_code
_entity_poly.pdbx_strand_id
1 'polypeptide(L)'
;MDPWEEKMNKKEKKEKKKMNEHFDKLGYVTDAHYGIPIRFPCGERFIDENDGLHFRQPWVFGVHEEVQLLRKRTDEIEEIKELMSRRP
;
A
#
# COMPACT_ATOMS: atom_id res chain seq x y z
N MET A 1 -4.75 0.66 45.70
CA MET A 1 -3.83 0.39 44.58
C MET A 1 -2.46 0.90 44.99
N ASP A 2 -1.39 0.12 44.80
CA ASP A 2 -0.04 0.53 45.20
C ASP A 2 0.46 1.70 44.31
N PRO A 3 0.93 2.83 44.87
CA PRO A 3 1.43 3.97 44.10
C PRO A 3 2.59 3.63 43.15
N TRP A 4 3.39 2.61 43.47
CA TRP A 4 4.52 2.17 42.65
C TRP A 4 4.07 1.31 41.48
N GLU A 5 3.07 0.44 41.65
CA GLU A 5 2.47 -0.31 40.55
C GLU A 5 1.87 0.63 39.51
N GLU A 6 1.20 1.71 39.92
CA GLU A 6 0.61 2.67 39.00
C GLU A 6 1.68 3.43 38.20
N LYS A 7 2.80 3.79 38.84
CA LYS A 7 3.95 4.42 38.18
C LYS A 7 4.61 3.48 37.17
N MET A 8 4.79 2.21 37.53
CA MET A 8 5.35 1.20 36.64
C MET A 8 4.47 0.96 35.42
N ASN A 9 3.16 0.79 35.60
CA ASN A 9 2.20 0.61 34.51
C ASN A 9 2.17 1.84 33.56
N LYS A 10 2.25 3.06 34.11
CA LYS A 10 2.38 4.29 33.30
C LYS A 10 3.68 4.31 32.49
N LYS A 11 4.79 3.83 33.05
CA LYS A 11 6.08 3.74 32.35
C LYS A 11 6.02 2.74 31.21
N GLU A 12 5.51 1.54 31.46
CA GLU A 12 5.35 0.49 30.43
C GLU A 12 4.45 0.96 29.28
N LYS A 13 3.34 1.64 29.58
CA LYS A 13 2.47 2.23 28.55
C LYS A 13 3.19 3.26 27.68
N LYS A 14 4.03 4.11 28.29
CA LYS A 14 4.84 5.09 27.56
C LYS A 14 5.88 4.41 26.66
N GLU A 15 6.54 3.37 27.16
CA GLU A 15 7.53 2.62 26.39
C GLU A 15 6.89 1.89 25.21
N LYS A 16 5.75 1.23 25.43
CA LYS A 16 4.97 0.61 24.37
C LYS A 16 4.52 1.61 23.30
N LYS A 17 4.09 2.81 23.71
CA LYS A 17 3.72 3.88 22.78
C LYS A 17 4.90 4.30 21.90
N LYS A 18 6.08 4.54 22.49
CA LYS A 18 7.30 4.89 21.75
C LYS A 18 7.72 3.80 20.76
N MET A 19 7.59 2.54 21.16
CA MET A 19 7.88 1.39 20.31
C MET A 19 6.94 1.36 19.11
N ASN A 20 5.63 1.52 19.32
CA ASN A 20 4.66 1.59 18.22
C ASN A 20 4.96 2.76 17.26
N GLU A 21 5.22 3.96 17.79
CA GLU A 21 5.62 5.12 16.97
C GLU A 21 6.89 4.87 16.14
N HIS A 22 7.83 4.07 16.65
CA HIS A 22 9.02 3.67 15.90
C HIS A 22 8.67 2.73 14.75
N PHE A 23 7.86 1.71 14.99
CA PHE A 23 7.40 0.78 13.95
C PHE A 23 6.55 1.47 12.89
N ASP A 24 5.72 2.45 13.27
CA ASP A 24 4.92 3.24 12.32
C ASP A 24 5.82 4.04 11.37
N LYS A 25 6.88 4.67 11.90
CA LYS A 25 7.89 5.36 11.08
C LYS A 25 8.58 4.43 10.08
N LEU A 26 8.90 3.20 10.48
CA LEU A 26 9.48 2.21 9.58
C LEU A 26 8.48 1.79 8.49
N GLY A 27 7.20 1.69 8.83
CA GLY A 27 6.11 1.46 7.86
C GLY A 27 6.12 2.50 6.75
N TYR A 28 6.14 3.79 7.09
CA TYR A 28 6.14 4.88 6.10
C TYR A 28 7.35 4.86 5.16
N VAL A 29 8.56 4.56 5.69
CA VAL A 29 9.77 4.44 4.85
C VAL A 29 9.61 3.28 3.86
N THR A 30 9.09 2.15 4.35
CA THR A 30 8.88 0.95 3.53
C THR A 30 7.85 1.22 2.42
N ASP A 31 6.74 1.87 2.76
CA ASP A 31 5.68 2.23 1.81
C ASP A 31 6.18 3.22 0.74
N ALA A 32 7.06 4.16 1.11
CA ALA A 32 7.69 5.09 0.17
C ALA A 32 8.69 4.39 -0.78
N HIS A 33 9.38 3.35 -0.32
CA HIS A 33 10.35 2.60 -1.12
C HIS A 33 9.67 1.63 -2.11
N TYR A 34 8.59 0.98 -1.69
CA TYR A 34 7.90 -0.03 -2.50
C TYR A 34 6.64 0.50 -3.22
N GLY A 35 6.23 1.75 -2.94
CA GLY A 35 5.19 2.48 -3.67
C GLY A 35 3.75 2.05 -3.39
N ILE A 36 3.54 1.03 -2.56
CA ILE A 36 2.21 0.51 -2.21
C ILE A 36 2.12 0.48 -0.67
N PRO A 37 1.30 1.35 -0.06
CA PRO A 37 1.16 1.38 1.39
C PRO A 37 0.55 0.08 1.93
N ILE A 38 1.24 -0.58 2.86
CA ILE A 38 0.74 -1.78 3.55
C ILE A 38 -0.05 -1.40 4.82
N ARG A 39 0.11 -0.15 5.32
CA ARG A 39 -0.61 0.38 6.48
C ARG A 39 -1.01 1.84 6.28
N PHE A 40 -2.31 2.13 6.39
CA PHE A 40 -2.81 3.50 6.32
C PHE A 40 -2.82 4.17 7.71
N PRO A 41 -2.81 5.53 7.76
CA PRO A 41 -2.84 6.30 9.02
C PRO A 41 -4.03 5.99 9.94
N CYS A 42 -5.10 5.38 9.40
CA CYS A 42 -6.27 4.94 10.14
C CYS A 42 -6.11 3.58 10.84
N GLY A 43 -5.01 2.84 10.62
CA GLY A 43 -4.69 1.63 11.36
C GLY A 43 -5.53 0.39 11.00
N GLU A 44 -6.43 0.47 10.03
CA GLU A 44 -7.22 -0.68 9.58
C GLU A 44 -6.70 -1.29 8.27
N ARG A 45 -6.84 -2.61 8.18
CA ARG A 45 -6.52 -3.42 7.00
C ARG A 45 -7.31 -2.92 5.79
N PHE A 46 -6.76 -3.14 4.61
CA PHE A 46 -7.35 -2.89 3.29
C PHE A 46 -8.84 -3.30 3.25
N ILE A 47 -9.75 -2.36 3.50
CA ILE A 47 -11.15 -2.49 3.13
C ILE A 47 -11.27 -1.69 1.83
N ASP A 48 -11.78 -2.34 0.80
CA ASP A 48 -12.12 -1.78 -0.51
C ASP A 48 -13.34 -0.82 -0.40
N GLU A 49 -13.36 0.00 0.66
CA GLU A 49 -14.37 1.02 0.87
C GLU A 49 -13.74 2.37 0.54
N ASN A 50 -14.14 2.87 -0.63
CA ASN A 50 -13.86 4.19 -1.17
C ASN A 50 -14.37 5.29 -0.22
N ASP A 51 -13.67 5.54 0.88
CA ASP A 51 -13.97 6.55 1.89
C ASP A 51 -13.51 7.97 1.51
N GLY A 52 -13.06 8.16 0.26
CA GLY A 52 -12.68 9.47 -0.30
C GLY A 52 -11.42 10.11 0.31
N LEU A 53 -10.82 9.53 1.35
CA LEU A 53 -9.62 10.04 2.03
C LEU A 53 -8.32 9.41 1.54
N HIS A 54 -8.41 8.27 0.85
CA HIS A 54 -7.28 7.53 0.28
C HIS A 54 -6.87 8.00 -1.13
N PHE A 55 -7.53 9.02 -1.68
CA PHE A 55 -7.21 9.62 -2.97
C PHE A 55 -6.04 10.61 -2.90
N ARG A 56 -4.84 10.08 -2.72
CA ARG A 56 -3.67 10.58 -3.43
C ARG A 56 -3.20 9.36 -4.19
N GLN A 57 -3.44 9.19 -5.49
CA GLN A 57 -2.94 10.09 -6.52
C GLN A 57 -3.73 9.89 -7.83
N PRO A 58 -4.33 10.95 -8.41
CA PRO A 58 -5.10 10.87 -9.66
C PRO A 58 -4.32 10.25 -10.84
N TRP A 59 -3.00 10.42 -10.85
CA TRP A 59 -2.14 9.87 -11.90
C TRP A 59 -1.99 8.34 -11.80
N VAL A 60 -2.13 7.73 -10.62
CA VAL A 60 -1.96 6.27 -10.45
C VAL A 60 -3.08 5.53 -11.17
N PHE A 61 -4.32 6.03 -11.12
CA PHE A 61 -5.43 5.45 -11.88
C PHE A 61 -5.22 5.62 -13.39
N GLY A 62 -4.81 6.81 -13.84
CA GLY A 62 -4.49 7.04 -15.25
C GLY A 62 -3.36 6.13 -15.76
N VAL A 63 -2.29 5.98 -14.97
CA VAL A 63 -1.19 5.07 -15.30
C VAL A 63 -1.64 3.60 -15.26
N HIS A 64 -2.49 3.22 -14.30
CA HIS A 64 -3.02 1.86 -14.22
C HIS A 64 -3.87 1.52 -15.45
N GLU A 65 -4.81 2.40 -15.82
CA GLU A 65 -5.63 2.25 -17.02
C GLU A 65 -4.77 2.18 -18.28
N GLU A 66 -3.77 3.05 -18.40
CA GLU A 66 -2.86 3.06 -19.54
C GLU A 66 -2.02 1.78 -19.64
N VAL A 67 -1.54 1.24 -18.51
CA VAL A 67 -0.83 -0.05 -18.45
C VAL A 67 -1.74 -1.21 -18.85
N GLN A 68 -3.00 -1.22 -18.43
CA GLN A 68 -3.97 -2.26 -18.84
C GLN A 68 -4.23 -2.21 -20.36
N LEU A 69 -4.38 -1.01 -20.92
CA LEU A 69 -4.55 -0.82 -22.36
C LEU A 69 -3.29 -1.22 -23.15
N LEU A 70 -2.10 -0.94 -22.62
CA LEU A 70 -0.83 -1.36 -23.23
C LEU A 70 -0.66 -2.88 -23.23
N ARG A 71 -1.05 -3.55 -22.14
CA ARG A 71 -1.04 -5.02 -22.08
C ARG A 71 -1.95 -5.61 -23.14
N LYS A 72 -3.20 -5.17 -23.20
CA LYS A 72 -4.17 -5.64 -24.21
C LYS A 72 -3.64 -5.46 -25.64
N ARG A 73 -3.07 -4.28 -25.96
CA ARG A 73 -2.45 -4.05 -27.28
C ARG A 73 -1.26 -4.98 -27.55
N THR A 74 -0.49 -5.30 -26.52
CA THR A 74 0.66 -6.21 -26.64
C THR A 74 0.19 -7.63 -26.95
N ASP A 75 -0.86 -8.10 -26.25
CA ASP A 75 -1.48 -9.40 -26.49
C ASP A 75 -2.04 -9.50 -27.93
N GLU A 76 -2.73 -8.46 -28.40
CA GLU A 76 -3.24 -8.36 -29.78
C GLU A 76 -2.11 -8.40 -30.84
N ILE A 77 -1.00 -7.71 -30.57
CA ILE A 77 0.18 -7.72 -31.47
C ILE A 77 0.82 -9.11 -31.51
N GLU A 78 0.89 -9.80 -30.38
CA GLU A 78 1.42 -11.15 -30.30
C GLU A 78 0.56 -12.14 -31.10
N GLU A 79 -0.77 -12.05 -30.97
CA GLU A 79 -1.72 -12.85 -31.74
C GLU A 79 -1.56 -12.61 -33.26
N ILE A 80 -1.47 -11.35 -33.69
CA ILE A 80 -1.24 -11.00 -35.09
C ILE A 80 0.08 -11.58 -35.59
N LYS A 81 1.15 -11.49 -34.79
CA LYS A 81 2.47 -12.03 -35.15
C LYS A 81 2.42 -13.54 -35.32
N GLU A 82 1.71 -14.25 -34.44
CA GLU A 82 1.51 -15.69 -34.55
C GLU A 82 0.71 -16.06 -35.82
N LEU A 83 -0.36 -15.33 -36.14
CA LEU A 83 -1.13 -15.51 -37.37
C LEU A 83 -0.29 -15.27 -38.62
N MET A 84 0.57 -14.24 -38.62
CA MET A 84 1.48 -13.98 -39.73
C MET A 84 2.53 -15.08 -39.89
N SER A 85 3.04 -15.62 -38.78
CA SER A 85 3.99 -16.74 -38.80
C SER A 85 3.36 -18.04 -39.29
N ARG A 86 2.03 -18.18 -39.20
CA ARG A 86 1.27 -19.35 -39.66
C ARG A 86 0.74 -19.21 -41.09
N ARG A 87 0.90 -18.05 -41.74
CA ARG A 87 0.59 -17.92 -43.16
C ARG A 87 1.61 -18.70 -44.00
N PRO A 88 1.18 -19.53 -44.97
CA PRO A 88 2.06 -20.28 -45.85
C PRO A 88 2.95 -19.38 -46.73
#